data_AF-A0A959TJD0-F1
#
_entry.id   AF-A0A959TJD0-F1
#
_cell.length_a   1.000
_cell.length_b   1.000
_cell.length_c   1.000
_cell.angle_alpha   90.00
_cell.angle_beta   90.00
_cell.angle_gamma   90.00
#
_symmetry.space_group_name_H-M   'P 1'
#
loop_
_entity.id
_entity.type
_entity.pdbx_description
1 polymer ?
#
loop_
_entity_poly.entity_id
_entity_poly.type
_entity_poly.pdbx_seq_one_letter_code
_entity_poly.pdbx_strand_id
1 'polypeptide(L)' 'QMHDLQVERFYSGRPEGPIKTFALRGIKDSPPYLHDGRLPTLDDTVEFFNLVLELDLTAQEKDDLVAYLLCL' A
#
# COMPACT_ATOMS: atom_id res chain seq x y z
N GLN A 1 7.74 -13.98 -0.69
CA GLN A 1 8.33 -13.64 0.63
C GLN A 1 7.22 -13.05 1.49
N MET A 2 7.25 -13.31 2.81
CA MET A 2 6.33 -12.70 3.78
C MET A 2 6.97 -11.42 4.33
N HIS A 3 6.18 -10.38 4.55
CA HIS A 3 6.64 -9.08 5.05
C HIS A 3 5.76 -8.65 6.20
N ASP A 4 6.37 -8.28 7.32
CA ASP A 4 5.66 -7.68 8.44
C ASP A 4 5.86 -6.16 8.39
N LEU A 5 4.76 -5.43 8.24
CA LEU A 5 4.75 -3.97 8.13
C LEU A 5 4.77 -3.27 9.49
N GLN A 6 4.57 -4.02 10.59
CA GLN A 6 4.58 -3.49 11.96
C GLN A 6 3.67 -2.28 12.15
N VAL A 7 2.48 -2.28 11.52
CA VAL A 7 1.55 -1.14 11.48
C VAL A 7 1.07 -0.69 12.86
N GLU A 8 1.16 -1.55 13.86
CA GLU A 8 0.88 -1.24 15.27
C GLU A 8 1.78 -0.12 15.85
N ARG A 9 2.86 0.28 15.16
CA ARG A 9 3.64 1.47 15.54
C ARG A 9 2.90 2.80 15.31
N PHE A 10 1.89 2.81 14.43
CA PHE A 10 1.19 4.04 14.01
C PHE A 10 -0.15 4.25 14.72
N TYR A 11 -0.72 3.22 15.35
CA TYR A 11 -1.98 3.32 16.08
C TYR A 11 -2.10 2.23 17.14
N SER A 12 -2.91 2.51 18.17
CA SER A 12 -3.28 1.50 19.17
C SER A 12 -4.20 0.45 18.54
N GLY A 13 -3.61 -0.66 18.08
CA GLY A 13 -4.33 -1.75 17.43
C GLY A 13 -3.62 -3.08 17.54
N ARG A 14 -4.20 -4.11 16.92
CA ARG A 14 -3.57 -5.44 16.83
C ARG A 14 -2.45 -5.40 15.78
N PRO A 15 -1.34 -6.14 15.98
CA PRO A 15 -0.38 -6.41 14.92
C PRO A 15 -1.05 -7.17 13.77
N GLU A 16 -0.79 -6.77 12.53
CA GLU A 16 -1.26 -7.51 11.34
C GLU A 16 -0.35 -8.70 11.02
N GLY A 17 0.91 -8.66 11.51
CA GLY A 17 1.90 -9.72 11.32
C GLY A 17 2.36 -9.87 9.87
N PRO A 18 3.08 -10.98 9.56
CA PRO A 18 3.60 -11.21 8.23
C PRO A 18 2.50 -11.40 7.19
N ILE A 19 2.51 -10.58 6.13
CA ILE A 19 1.59 -10.63 5.00
C ILE A 19 2.35 -10.99 3.73
N LYS A 20 1.69 -11.70 2.81
CA LYS A 20 2.25 -12.02 1.49
C LYS A 20 2.10 -10.81 0.56
N THR A 21 3.14 -10.48 -0.20
CA THR A 21 3.02 -9.54 -1.32
C THR A 21 2.24 -10.19 -2.47
N PHE A 22 1.11 -9.61 -2.83
CA PHE A 22 0.28 -10.05 -3.95
C PHE A 22 0.80 -9.49 -5.28
N ALA A 23 0.38 -10.09 -6.40
CA ALA A 23 0.74 -9.59 -7.73
C ALA A 23 0.05 -8.26 -8.01
N LEU A 24 0.75 -7.33 -8.68
CA LEU A 24 0.23 -6.01 -9.03
C LEU A 24 -0.44 -5.95 -10.42
N ARG A 25 -0.38 -7.03 -11.20
CA ARG A 25 -1.06 -7.09 -12.52
C ARG A 25 -2.58 -7.07 -12.32
N GLY A 26 -3.27 -6.19 -13.04
CA GLY A 26 -4.72 -5.98 -12.93
C GLY A 26 -5.15 -5.32 -11.62
N ILE A 27 -4.23 -4.67 -10.89
CA ILE A 27 -4.52 -4.10 -9.57
C ILE A 27 -5.66 -3.06 -9.63
N LYS A 28 -5.71 -2.23 -10.67
CA LYS A 28 -6.74 -1.18 -10.81
C LYS A 28 -8.18 -1.72 -10.79
N ASP A 29 -8.38 -2.99 -11.17
CA ASP A 29 -9.69 -3.61 -11.29
C ASP A 29 -10.16 -4.29 -9.98
N SER A 30 -9.35 -4.24 -8.91
CA SER A 30 -9.62 -4.97 -7.65
C SER A 30 -9.58 -4.09 -6.38
N PRO A 31 -10.23 -2.91 -6.32
CA PRO A 31 -10.42 -2.22 -5.04
C PRO A 31 -11.41 -2.99 -4.13
N PRO A 32 -11.32 -2.84 -2.79
CA PRO A 32 -10.32 -2.07 -2.05
C PRO A 32 -8.98 -2.83 -1.88
N TYR A 33 -7.93 -2.10 -1.55
CA TYR A 33 -6.55 -2.58 -1.49
C TYR A 33 -6.09 -2.97 -0.07
N LEU A 34 -4.98 -3.71 -0.02
CA LEU A 34 -4.44 -4.40 1.15
C LEU A 34 -5.27 -5.62 1.59
N HIS A 35 -4.69 -6.49 2.43
CA HIS A 35 -5.30 -7.78 2.80
C HIS A 35 -6.58 -7.63 3.64
N ASP A 36 -6.77 -6.50 4.30
CA ASP A 36 -7.94 -6.17 5.11
C ASP A 36 -8.87 -5.16 4.42
N GLY A 37 -8.55 -4.74 3.20
CA GLY A 37 -9.36 -3.81 2.40
C GLY A 37 -9.46 -2.40 2.97
N ARG A 38 -8.54 -1.97 3.85
CA ARG A 38 -8.60 -0.65 4.48
C ARG A 38 -8.21 0.52 3.58
N LEU A 39 -7.70 0.26 2.37
CA LEU A 39 -7.20 1.27 1.44
C LEU A 39 -8.17 1.38 0.25
N PRO A 40 -9.05 2.40 0.20
CA PRO A 40 -10.09 2.49 -0.84
C PRO A 40 -9.55 2.77 -2.25
N THR A 41 -8.44 3.50 -2.37
CA THR A 41 -7.89 3.95 -3.66
C THR A 41 -6.40 3.56 -3.83
N LEU A 42 -5.91 3.66 -5.08
CA LEU A 42 -4.48 3.48 -5.36
C LEU A 42 -3.65 4.61 -4.73
N ASP A 43 -4.19 5.82 -4.66
CA ASP A 43 -3.59 6.94 -3.94
C ASP A 43 -3.40 6.61 -2.46
N ASP A 44 -4.44 6.08 -1.79
CA ASP A 44 -4.35 5.62 -0.40
C ASP A 44 -3.31 4.50 -0.25
N THR A 45 -3.18 3.64 -1.27
CA THR A 45 -2.19 2.56 -1.28
C THR A 45 -0.77 3.09 -1.36
N VAL A 46 -0.52 4.02 -2.27
CA VAL A 46 0.80 4.65 -2.43
C VAL A 46 1.17 5.44 -1.17
N GLU A 47 0.23 6.22 -0.63
CA GLU A 47 0.47 7.00 0.59
C GLU A 47 0.75 6.10 1.80
N PHE A 48 -0.01 5.01 1.94
CA PHE A 48 0.19 4.03 3.01
C PHE A 48 1.61 3.48 3.01
N PHE A 49 2.11 3.01 1.86
CA PHE A 49 3.47 2.47 1.78
C PHE A 49 4.54 3.55 1.88
N ASN A 50 4.29 4.76 1.40
CA ASN A 50 5.18 5.90 1.59
C ASN A 50 5.43 6.18 3.08
N LEU A 51 4.36 6.20 3.88
CA LEU A 51 4.44 6.44 5.33
C LEU A 51 5.04 5.25 6.08
N VAL A 52 4.53 4.04 5.83
CA VAL A 52 4.93 2.84 6.57
C VAL A 52 6.40 2.46 6.33
N LEU A 53 6.89 2.69 5.11
CA LEU A 53 8.27 2.39 4.74
C LEU A 53 9.20 3.60 4.80
N GLU A 54 8.70 4.76 5.24
CA GLU A 54 9.47 6.01 5.43
C GLU A 54 10.24 6.42 4.16
N LEU A 55 9.57 6.38 2.99
CA LEU A 55 10.22 6.54 1.68
C LEU A 55 10.48 7.99 1.27
N ASP A 56 9.85 8.96 1.94
CA ASP A 56 9.95 10.40 1.67
C ASP A 56 9.66 10.77 0.20
N LEU A 57 8.63 10.15 -0.39
CA LEU A 57 8.24 10.42 -1.77
C LEU A 57 7.66 11.82 -1.93
N THR A 58 8.11 12.52 -2.97
CA THR A 58 7.53 13.78 -3.42
C THR A 58 6.11 13.58 -3.96
N ALA A 59 5.35 14.67 -4.09
CA ALA A 59 4.02 14.62 -4.69
C ALA A 59 4.04 14.03 -6.12
N GLN A 60 5.02 14.43 -6.93
CA GLN A 60 5.15 13.94 -8.31
C GLN A 60 5.45 12.44 -8.37
N GLU A 61 6.34 11.93 -7.50
CA GLU A 61 6.66 10.50 -7.48
C GLU A 61 5.46 9.64 -7.09
N LYS A 62 4.59 10.15 -6.21
CA LYS A 62 3.34 9.46 -5.85
C LYS A 62 2.36 9.42 -7.03
N ASP A 63 2.18 10.54 -7.72
CA ASP A 63 1.34 10.62 -8.91
C ASP A 63 1.84 9.68 -10.03
N ASP A 64 3.16 9.63 -10.24
CA ASP A 64 3.80 8.75 -11.22
C ASP A 64 3.60 7.27 -10.87
N LEU A 65 3.70 6.90 -9.58
CA LEU A 65 3.42 5.54 -9.11
C LEU A 65 1.96 5.15 -9.31
N VAL A 66 1.01 6.03 -8.99
CA VAL A 66 -0.42 5.76 -9.23
C VAL A 66 -0.66 5.57 -10.73
N ALA A 67 -0.12 6.45 -11.58
CA ALA A 67 -0.23 6.33 -13.03
C ALA A 67 0.35 5.00 -13.55
N TYR A 68 1.49 4.57 -13.01
CA TYR A 68 2.08 3.27 -13.34
C TYR A 68 1.18 2.11 -12.95
N LEU A 69 0.61 2.11 -11.73
CA LEU A 69 -0.29 1.05 -11.25
C LEU A 69 -1.59 0.96 -12.08
N LEU A 70 -2.08 2.09 -12.61
CA LEU A 70 -3.22 2.13 -13.54
C LEU A 70 -2.91 1.50 -14.92
N CYS A 71 -1.63 1.36 -15.28
CA CYS A 71 -1.21 0.73 -16.52
C CYS A 71 -1.02 -0.80 -16.40
N LEU A 72 -1.01 -1.33 -15.17
CA LEU A 72 -0.88 -2.77 -14.90
C LEU A 72 -2.20 -3.53 -15.10
#